data_AF-A0A0G0N5W8-F1
#
_entry.id   AF-A0A0G0N5W8-F1
#
_cell.length_a   1.000
_cell.length_b   1.000
_cell.length_c   1.000
_cell.angle_alpha   90.00
_cell.angle_beta   90.00
_cell.angle_gamma   90.00
#
_symmetry.space_group_name_H-M   'P 1'
#
loop_
_entity.id
_entity.type
_entity.pdbx_description
1 polymer ?
#
loop_
_entity_poly.entity_id
_entity_poly.type
_entity_poly.pdbx_seq_one_letter_code
_entity_poly.pdbx_strand_id
1 'polypeptide(L)'
;MKIIIEKQLGIPGDYQYKALRSKNYLQSNWHRNKWLVIGNLLNQYKPEKVLDLGTGSGNFELIFSGMVKKIVGIDYNDEALNFF
;
A
#
# COMPACT_ATOMS: atom_id res chain seq x y z
N MET A 1 21.08 1.34 17.74
CA MET A 1 19.62 1.20 17.57
C MET A 1 19.24 1.90 16.27
N LYS A 2 18.56 1.24 15.32
CA LYS A 2 18.09 1.91 14.10
C LYS A 2 16.84 2.72 14.45
N ILE A 3 16.82 4.00 14.07
CA ILE A 3 15.65 4.86 14.24
C ILE A 3 14.68 4.58 13.09
N ILE A 4 13.42 4.33 13.43
CA ILE A 4 12.33 4.21 12.47
C ILE A 4 11.41 5.40 12.73
N ILE A 5 11.41 6.38 11.83
CA ILE A 5 10.76 7.68 12.03
C ILE A 5 9.25 7.50 12.18
N GLU A 6 8.67 6.62 11.38
CA GLU A 6 7.23 6.36 11.35
C GLU A 6 6.73 5.75 12.67
N LYS A 7 7.54 4.92 13.34
CA LYS A 7 7.23 4.43 14.70
C LYS A 7 7.24 5.57 15.72
N GLN A 8 8.15 6.53 15.59
CA GLN A 8 8.20 7.70 16.47
C GLN A 8 6.99 8.64 16.25
N LEU A 9 6.53 8.75 15.00
CA LEU A 9 5.34 9.52 14.64
C LEU A 9 4.03 8.81 15.01
N GLY A 10 4.08 7.55 15.44
CA GLY A 10 2.89 6.78 15.81
C GLY A 10 1.95 6.52 14.63
N ILE A 11 2.50 6.37 13.41
CA ILE A 11 1.69 6.09 12.23
C ILE A 11 1.20 4.64 12.32
N PRO A 12 -0.13 4.40 12.36
CA PRO A 12 -0.66 3.04 12.46
C PRO A 12 -0.43 2.27 11.15
N GLY A 13 -0.16 0.96 11.26
CA GLY A 13 0.14 0.10 10.11
C GLY A 13 -0.97 0.03 9.05
N ASP A 14 -2.21 0.33 9.45
CA ASP A 14 -3.40 0.29 8.60
C ASP A 14 -3.87 1.66 8.09
N TYR A 15 -3.05 2.70 8.27
CA TYR A 15 -3.40 4.08 7.93
C TYR A 15 -3.94 4.22 6.50
N GLN A 16 -3.21 3.68 5.50
CA GLN A 16 -3.60 3.77 4.09
C GLN A 16 -4.90 3.01 3.82
N TYR A 17 -5.08 1.83 4.45
CA TYR A 17 -6.28 1.02 4.29
C TYR A 17 -7.53 1.75 4.80
N LYS A 18 -7.42 2.39 5.97
CA LYS A 18 -8.46 3.26 6.54
C LYS A 18 -8.69 4.50 5.69
N ALA A 19 -7.61 5.18 5.25
CA ALA A 19 -7.72 6.42 4.48
C ALA A 19 -8.44 6.20 3.14
N LEU A 20 -8.19 5.08 2.46
CA LEU A 20 -8.90 4.68 1.22
C LEU A 20 -10.39 4.43 1.42
N ARG A 21 -10.77 3.96 2.62
CA ARG A 21 -12.15 3.61 2.99
C ARG A 21 -12.82 4.69 3.84
N SER A 22 -12.17 5.84 4.01
CA SER A 22 -12.69 6.97 4.77
C SER A 22 -13.95 7.52 4.12
N LYS A 23 -14.93 7.91 4.94
CA LYS A 23 -16.14 8.61 4.50
C LYS A 23 -15.83 10.03 4.00
N ASN A 24 -14.67 10.58 4.33
CA ASN A 24 -14.22 11.87 3.80
C ASN A 24 -13.78 11.71 2.35
N TYR A 25 -14.57 12.24 1.41
CA TYR A 25 -14.32 12.14 -0.02
C TYR A 25 -12.97 12.72 -0.43
N LEU A 26 -12.56 13.88 0.09
CA LEU A 26 -11.28 14.49 -0.29
C LEU A 26 -10.11 13.59 0.10
N GLN A 27 -10.17 12.99 1.29
CA GLN A 27 -9.17 12.04 1.76
C GLN A 27 -9.18 10.77 0.91
N SER A 28 -10.32 10.07 0.81
CA SER A 28 -10.39 8.79 0.11
C SER A 28 -10.10 8.94 -1.39
N ASN A 29 -10.54 10.03 -2.02
CA ASN A 29 -10.24 10.34 -3.43
C ASN A 29 -8.75 10.65 -3.65
N TRP A 30 -8.11 11.42 -2.76
CA TRP A 30 -6.67 11.67 -2.82
C TRP A 30 -5.88 10.35 -2.82
N HIS A 31 -6.23 9.44 -1.91
CA HIS A 31 -5.58 8.13 -1.83
C HIS A 31 -5.93 7.24 -3.04
N ARG A 32 -7.17 7.26 -3.52
CA ARG A 32 -7.63 6.48 -4.68
C ARG A 32 -6.91 6.86 -5.98
N ASN A 33 -6.66 8.15 -6.20
CA ASN A 33 -6.02 8.62 -7.44
C ASN A 33 -4.60 8.07 -7.61
N LYS A 34 -3.86 7.84 -6.51
CA LYS A 34 -2.53 7.22 -6.56
C LYS A 34 -2.61 5.80 -7.14
N TRP A 35 -3.60 5.02 -6.73
CA TRP A 35 -3.82 3.67 -7.24
C TRP A 35 -4.27 3.67 -8.71
N LEU A 36 -5.06 4.66 -9.14
CA LEU A 36 -5.44 4.78 -10.55
C LEU A 36 -4.20 4.96 -11.45
N VAL A 37 -3.26 5.82 -11.05
CA VAL A 37 -2.00 6.00 -11.78
C VAL A 37 -1.18 4.71 -11.80
N ILE A 38 -1.06 4.02 -10.67
CA ILE A 38 -0.36 2.73 -10.58
C ILE A 38 -1.00 1.69 -11.50
N GLY A 39 -2.34 1.58 -11.52
CA GLY A 39 -3.05 0.66 -12.40
C GLY A 39 -2.78 0.93 -13.88
N ASN A 40 -2.68 2.21 -14.27
CA ASN A 40 -2.30 2.57 -15.64
C ASN A 40 -0.86 2.14 -15.97
N LEU A 41 0.08 2.33 -15.05
CA LEU A 41 1.47 1.88 -15.22
C LEU A 41 1.56 0.35 -15.32
N LEU A 42 0.83 -0.39 -14.48
CA LEU A 42 0.80 -1.86 -14.55
C LEU A 42 0.23 -2.35 -15.88
N ASN A 43 -0.83 -1.72 -16.40
CA ASN A 43 -1.38 -2.05 -17.72
C ASN A 43 -0.42 -1.76 -18.87
N GLN A 44 0.32 -0.66 -18.79
CA GLN A 44 1.27 -0.24 -19.82
C GLN A 44 2.50 -1.15 -19.85
N TYR A 45 3.12 -1.38 -18.70
CA TYR A 45 4.41 -2.07 -18.61
C TYR A 45 4.30 -3.58 -18.37
N LYS A 46 3.15 -4.04 -17.85
CA LYS A 46 2.84 -5.45 -17.58
C LYS A 46 3.98 -6.20 -16.86
N PRO A 47 4.46 -5.68 -15.72
CA PRO A 47 5.54 -6.34 -15.00
C PRO A 47 5.09 -7.72 -14.52
N GLU A 48 5.94 -8.74 -14.68
CA GLU A 48 5.66 -10.06 -14.11
C GLU A 48 5.83 -10.09 -12.59
N LYS A 49 6.76 -9.29 -12.07
CA LYS A 49 7.13 -9.27 -10.65
C LYS A 49 7.21 -7.84 -10.14
N VAL A 50 6.65 -7.60 -8.95
CA VAL A 50 6.71 -6.31 -8.25
C VAL A 50 7.25 -6.52 -6.84
N LEU A 51 8.08 -5.59 -6.39
CA LEU A 51 8.51 -5.44 -5.00
C LEU A 51 7.83 -4.17 -4.46
N ASP A 52 6.96 -4.33 -3.46
CA ASP A 52 6.30 -3.21 -2.77
C ASP A 52 7.03 -2.92 -1.45
N LEU A 53 7.59 -1.72 -1.34
CA LEU A 53 8.40 -1.28 -0.21
C LEU A 53 7.59 -0.31 0.65
N GLY A 54 7.38 -0.66 1.92
CA GLY A 54 6.39 0.03 2.75
C GLY A 54 4.97 -0.36 2.36
N THR A 55 4.75 -1.66 2.12
CA THR A 55 3.46 -2.21 1.68
C THR A 55 2.31 -1.89 2.64
N GLY A 56 2.64 -1.53 3.89
CA GLY A 56 1.69 -1.32 4.95
C GLY A 56 0.80 -2.54 5.11
N SER A 57 -0.49 -2.30 5.27
CA SER A 57 -1.51 -3.36 5.33
C SER A 57 -1.91 -3.93 3.95
N GLY A 58 -0.98 -3.99 2.98
CA GLY A 58 -1.14 -4.75 1.73
C GLY A 58 -2.12 -4.18 0.70
N ASN A 59 -2.29 -2.84 0.61
CA ASN A 59 -3.28 -2.27 -0.31
C ASN A 59 -2.92 -2.52 -1.78
N PHE A 60 -1.64 -2.45 -2.17
CA PHE A 60 -1.23 -2.70 -3.54
C PHE A 60 -1.55 -4.15 -3.95
N GLU A 61 -1.21 -5.09 -3.08
CA GLU A 61 -1.41 -6.54 -3.23
C GLU A 61 -2.88 -6.88 -3.40
N LEU A 62 -3.73 -6.31 -2.53
CA LEU A 62 -5.17 -6.52 -2.60
C LEU A 62 -5.78 -5.96 -3.87
N ILE A 63 -5.32 -4.80 -4.34
CA ILE A 63 -5.89 -4.13 -5.52
C ILE A 63 -5.39 -4.77 -6.82
N PHE A 64 -4.11 -5.20 -6.89
CA PHE A 64 -3.45 -5.57 -8.14
C PHE A 64 -2.95 -7.02 -8.23
N SER A 65 -3.27 -7.89 -7.27
CA SER A 65 -2.90 -9.32 -7.33
C SER A 65 -3.34 -10.02 -8.63
N GLY A 66 -4.44 -9.59 -9.25
CA GLY A 66 -4.90 -10.12 -10.54
C GLY A 66 -4.14 -9.59 -11.77
N MET A 67 -3.31 -8.56 -11.62
CA MET A 67 -2.59 -7.90 -12.72
C MET A 67 -1.11 -8.27 -12.76
N VAL A 68 -0.55 -8.79 -11.67
CA VAL A 68 0.88 -9.08 -11.52
C VAL A 68 1.07 -10.52 -11.07
N LYS A 69 1.93 -11.28 -11.76
CA LYS A 69 2.14 -12.72 -11.47
C LYS A 69 2.74 -12.97 -10.09
N LYS A 70 3.60 -12.06 -9.60
CA LYS A 70 4.16 -12.15 -8.24
C LYS A 70 4.36 -10.76 -7.65
N ILE A 71 3.85 -10.56 -6.44
CA ILE A 71 4.10 -9.35 -5.65
C ILE A 71 4.81 -9.78 -4.37
N VAL A 72 5.86 -9.07 -3.97
CA VAL A 72 6.53 -9.22 -2.69
C VAL A 72 6.38 -7.91 -1.93
N GLY A 73 5.58 -7.92 -0.87
CA GLY A 73 5.45 -6.78 0.04
C GLY A 73 6.45 -6.86 1.19
N ILE A 74 7.09 -5.74 1.52
CA ILE A 74 7.97 -5.61 2.68
C ILE A 74 7.57 -4.38 3.46
N ASP A 75 7.39 -4.54 4.77
CA ASP A 75 7.21 -3.42 5.70
C ASP A 75 8.08 -3.62 6.95
N TYR A 76 8.44 -2.53 7.61
CA TYR A 76 9.13 -2.57 8.90
C TYR A 76 8.14 -2.74 10.07
N ASN A 77 6.85 -2.49 9.83
CA ASN A 77 5.81 -2.49 10.84
C ASN A 77 5.11 -3.85 10.90
N ASP A 78 5.32 -4.57 11.99
CA ASP A 78 4.71 -5.87 12.22
C ASP A 78 3.18 -5.81 12.29
N GLU A 79 2.58 -4.70 12.76
CA GLU A 79 1.12 -4.54 12.77
C GLU A 79 0.54 -4.46 11.36
N ALA A 80 1.27 -3.86 10.42
CA ALA A 80 0.89 -3.79 9.02
C ALA A 80 0.94 -5.19 8.37
N LEU A 81 2.01 -5.94 8.64
CA LEU A 81 2.18 -7.29 8.08
C LEU A 81 1.19 -8.32 8.66
N ASN A 82 0.75 -8.13 9.91
CA ASN A 82 -0.23 -8.98 10.60
C ASN A 82 -1.66 -8.40 10.56
N PHE A 83 -1.95 -7.52 9.60
CA PHE A 83 -3.23 -6.81 9.57
C PHE A 83 -4.45 -7.69 9.23
N PHE A 84 -4.25 -8.82 8.55
CA PHE A 84 -5.30 -9.75 8.12
C PHE A 84 -5.23 -11.09 8.84
#